data_AF-A0A6P2BQX2-F1
#
_entry.id   AF-A0A6P2BQX2-F1
#
_cell.length_a   1.000
_cell.length_b   1.000
_cell.length_c   1.000
_cell.angle_alpha   90.00
_cell.angle_beta   90.00
_cell.angle_gamma   90.00
#
_symmetry.space_group_name_H-M   'P 1'
#
loop_
_entity.id
_entity.type
_entity.pdbx_description
1 polymer ?
#
loop_
_entity_poly.entity_id
_entity_poly.type
_entity_poly.pdbx_seq_one_letter_code
_entity_poly.pdbx_strand_id
1 'polypeptide(L)'
;MRPARDSCLSNSLNSAIFAAIGFVWGRETHPASSWILIVPMIVFVAQCLSWFWLVRSYRQLNGAKYAVVGAMEERLPGSPYWRAEWKALGEGKDPAIYWPLTHLEQWVPLLFALVYLGGFIDLMVA
;
A
#
# COMPACT_ATOMS: atom_id res chain seq x y z
N MET A 1 5.61 23.34 1.06
CA MET A 1 4.20 22.96 1.24
C MET A 1 3.54 22.89 -0.13
N ARG A 2 3.49 21.71 -0.76
CA ARG A 2 2.67 21.49 -1.97
C ARG A 2 1.26 21.08 -1.50
N PRO A 3 0.20 21.64 -2.08
CA PRO A 3 -1.15 21.53 -1.53
C PRO A 3 -1.70 20.10 -1.66
N ALA A 4 -2.40 19.63 -0.63
CA ALA A 4 -3.08 18.32 -0.57
C ALA A 4 -4.21 18.14 -1.61
N ARG A 5 -4.34 19.05 -2.58
CA ARG A 5 -5.40 19.09 -3.60
C ARG A 5 -5.17 18.04 -4.70
N ASP A 6 -3.91 17.72 -4.98
CA ASP A 6 -3.52 16.85 -6.09
C ASP A 6 -3.80 15.36 -5.78
N SER A 7 -3.77 14.98 -4.50
CA SER A 7 -4.00 13.60 -4.05
C SER A 7 -5.50 13.22 -4.07
N CYS A 8 -6.39 14.16 -3.77
CA CYS A 8 -7.84 13.91 -3.79
C CYS A 8 -8.38 13.67 -5.21
N LEU A 9 -7.85 14.41 -6.21
CA LEU A 9 -8.20 14.23 -7.62
C LEU A 9 -7.81 12.84 -8.14
N SER A 10 -6.65 12.33 -7.74
CA SER A 10 -6.21 10.97 -8.07
C SER A 10 -7.16 9.89 -7.50
N ASN A 11 -7.54 10.01 -6.22
CA ASN A 11 -8.37 9.01 -5.57
C ASN A 11 -9.84 9.04 -6.03
N SER A 12 -10.39 10.21 -6.34
CA SER A 12 -11.74 10.34 -6.90
C SER A 12 -11.81 9.84 -8.34
N LEU A 13 -10.76 10.04 -9.15
CA LEU A 13 -10.68 9.51 -10.51
C LEU A 13 -10.65 7.98 -10.54
N ASN A 14 -9.85 7.36 -9.67
CA ASN A 14 -9.82 5.89 -9.54
C ASN A 14 -11.20 5.34 -9.12
N SER A 15 -11.84 5.97 -8.13
CA SER A 15 -13.18 5.56 -7.68
C SER A 15 -14.24 5.68 -8.78
N ALA A 16 -14.15 6.73 -9.62
CA ALA A 16 -15.04 6.92 -10.76
C ALA A 16 -14.85 5.85 -11.85
N ILE A 17 -13.60 5.44 -12.11
CA ILE A 17 -13.28 4.35 -13.06
C ILE A 17 -13.84 3.02 -12.56
N PHE A 18 -13.66 2.70 -11.28
CA PHE A 18 -14.24 1.48 -10.69
C PHE A 18 -15.77 1.47 -10.74
N ALA A 19 -16.41 2.60 -10.45
CA ALA A 19 -17.86 2.74 -10.56
C ALA A 19 -18.36 2.57 -12.01
N ALA A 20 -17.64 3.12 -12.99
CA ALA A 20 -17.97 2.97 -14.40
C ALA A 20 -17.84 1.51 -14.87
N ILE A 21 -16.77 0.81 -14.48
CA ILE A 21 -16.57 -0.61 -14.77
C ILE A 21 -17.68 -1.47 -14.15
N GLY A 22 -18.02 -1.22 -12.87
CA GLY A 22 -19.10 -1.92 -12.19
C GLY A 22 -20.48 -1.68 -12.82
N PHE A 23 -20.75 -0.46 -13.28
CA PHE A 23 -21.99 -0.11 -13.96
C PHE A 23 -22.13 -0.79 -15.33
N VAL A 24 -21.04 -0.89 -16.10
CA VAL A 24 -21.01 -1.57 -17.40
C VAL A 24 -21.18 -3.08 -17.21
N TRP A 25 -20.54 -3.69 -16.21
CA TRP A 25 -20.71 -5.11 -15.91
C TRP A 25 -22.10 -5.47 -15.38
N GLY A 26 -22.77 -4.57 -14.66
CA GLY A 26 -24.12 -4.81 -14.14
C GLY A 26 -25.22 -4.84 -15.22
N ARG A 27 -24.90 -4.49 -16.48
CA ARG A 27 -25.87 -4.38 -17.58
C ARG A 27 -25.82 -5.54 -18.58
N GLU A 28 -24.75 -6.34 -18.59
CA GLU A 28 -24.54 -7.40 -19.57
C GLU A 28 -24.37 -8.76 -18.87
N THR A 29 -25.45 -9.52 -18.75
CA THR A 29 -25.44 -10.94 -18.33
C THR A 29 -25.13 -11.87 -19.51
N HIS A 30 -24.20 -11.47 -20.39
CA HIS A 30 -23.69 -12.37 -21.42
C HIS A 30 -22.39 -12.98 -20.90
N PRO A 31 -22.11 -14.27 -21.19
CA PRO A 31 -20.80 -14.85 -20.95
C PRO A 31 -19.83 -14.14 -21.91
N ALA A 32 -19.36 -12.96 -21.53
CA ALA A 32 -18.22 -12.34 -22.16
C ALA A 32 -17.12 -13.38 -22.15
N SER A 33 -16.59 -13.71 -23.32
CA SER A 33 -15.46 -14.63 -23.48
C SER A 33 -14.48 -14.42 -22.34
N SER A 34 -14.17 -15.48 -21.57
CA SER A 34 -13.38 -15.41 -20.35
C SER A 34 -12.08 -14.61 -20.54
N TRP A 35 -11.57 -14.54 -21.77
CA TRP A 35 -10.44 -13.71 -22.20
C TRP A 35 -10.58 -12.20 -21.93
N ILE A 36 -11.79 -11.63 -21.96
CA ILE A 36 -12.01 -10.20 -21.66
C ILE A 36 -11.62 -9.87 -20.20
N LEU A 37 -11.65 -10.85 -19.30
CA LEU A 37 -11.29 -10.68 -17.89
C LEU A 37 -9.79 -10.52 -17.66
N ILE A 38 -8.95 -10.77 -18.67
CA ILE A 38 -7.50 -10.56 -18.59
C ILE A 38 -7.17 -9.08 -18.37
N VAL A 39 -7.93 -8.17 -18.98
CA VAL A 39 -7.69 -6.72 -18.87
C VAL A 39 -7.87 -6.22 -17.42
N PRO A 40 -9.01 -6.42 -16.74
CA PRO A 40 -9.15 -6.01 -15.35
C PRO A 40 -8.17 -6.75 -14.43
N MET A 41 -7.82 -8.00 -14.75
CA MET A 41 -6.83 -8.77 -14.00
C MET A 41 -5.45 -8.10 -13.99
N ILE A 42 -4.96 -7.67 -15.15
CA ILE A 42 -3.68 -6.95 -15.28
C ILE A 42 -3.73 -5.64 -14.48
N VAL A 43 -4.85 -4.91 -14.53
CA VAL A 43 -5.02 -3.67 -13.76
C VAL A 43 -4.95 -3.94 -12.26
N PHE A 44 -5.61 -4.98 -11.75
CA PHE A 44 -5.56 -5.32 -10.33
C PHE A 44 -4.16 -5.74 -9.86
N VAL A 45 -3.46 -6.56 -10.64
CA VAL A 45 -2.08 -6.95 -10.33
C VAL A 45 -1.15 -5.74 -10.35
N ALA A 46 -1.27 -4.87 -11.36
CA ALA A 46 -0.50 -3.63 -11.46
C ALA A 46 -0.77 -2.69 -10.28
N GLN A 47 -2.01 -2.60 -9.82
CA GLN A 47 -2.39 -1.83 -8.64
C GLN A 47 -1.75 -2.39 -7.35
N CYS A 48 -1.79 -3.72 -7.16
CA CYS A 48 -1.16 -4.37 -6.00
C CYS A 48 0.36 -4.15 -5.97
N LEU A 49 1.01 -4.29 -7.13
CA LEU A 49 2.43 -4.00 -7.27
C LEU A 49 2.71 -2.53 -6.95
N SER A 50 2.00 -1.59 -7.57
CA SER A 50 2.19 -0.16 -7.33
C SER A 50 2.06 0.20 -5.85
N TRP A 51 1.07 -0.37 -5.15
CA TRP A 51 0.91 -0.20 -3.71
C TRP A 51 2.12 -0.75 -2.94
N PHE A 52 2.57 -1.96 -3.23
CA PHE A 52 3.75 -2.55 -2.60
C PHE A 52 5.00 -1.66 -2.74
N TRP A 53 5.24 -1.13 -3.94
CA TRP A 53 6.37 -0.22 -4.22
C TRP A 53 6.24 1.11 -3.48
N LEU A 54 5.02 1.67 -3.40
CA LEU A 54 4.75 2.89 -2.64
C LEU A 54 5.10 2.70 -1.15
N VAL A 55 4.56 1.67 -0.49
CA VAL A 55 4.83 1.41 0.93
C VAL A 55 6.33 1.17 1.16
N ARG A 56 7.00 0.44 0.26
CA ARG A 56 8.45 0.24 0.32
C ARG A 56 9.23 1.56 0.22
N SER A 57 8.80 2.48 -0.64
CA SER A 57 9.41 3.79 -0.79
C SER A 57 9.24 4.64 0.47
N TYR A 58 8.01 4.68 1.02
CA TYR A 58 7.74 5.39 2.27
C TYR A 58 8.57 4.87 3.44
N ARG A 59 8.74 3.55 3.55
CA ARG A 59 9.60 2.96 4.58
C ARG A 59 11.05 3.45 4.49
N GLN A 60 11.61 3.47 3.29
CA GLN A 60 12.99 3.93 3.08
C GLN A 60 13.15 5.41 3.42
N LEU A 61 12.19 6.24 2.97
CA LEU A 61 12.20 7.67 3.25
C LEU A 61 12.07 7.96 4.75
N ASN A 62 11.18 7.24 5.44
CA ASN A 62 10.98 7.41 6.88
C ASN A 62 12.23 6.99 7.66
N GLY A 63 12.90 5.91 7.26
CA GLY A 63 14.18 5.50 7.85
C GLY A 63 15.27 6.57 7.69
N ALA A 64 15.39 7.15 6.49
CA ALA A 64 16.34 8.24 6.25
C ALA A 64 16.02 9.49 7.07
N LYS A 65 14.74 9.89 7.14
CA LYS A 65 14.29 11.02 7.97
C LYS A 65 14.60 10.79 9.45
N TYR A 66 14.36 9.58 9.95
CA TYR A 66 14.62 9.23 11.34
C TYR A 66 16.11 9.37 11.68
N ALA A 67 17.00 8.89 10.81
CA ALA A 67 18.45 9.04 10.99
C ALA A 67 18.90 10.51 11.01
N VAL A 68 18.37 11.34 10.11
CA VAL A 68 18.70 12.77 10.07
C VAL A 68 18.20 13.49 11.31
N VAL A 69 16.95 13.22 11.74
CA VAL A 69 16.38 13.80 12.97
C VAL A 69 17.19 13.36 14.19
N GLY A 70 17.60 12.10 14.26
CA GLY A 70 18.48 11.57 15.31
C GLY A 70 19.78 12.36 15.45
N ALA A 71 20.49 12.54 14.34
CA ALA A 71 21.74 13.32 14.30
C ALA A 71 21.54 14.80 14.70
N MET A 72 20.37 15.37 14.45
CA MET A 72 20.02 16.72 14.92
C MET A 72 19.71 16.73 16.42
N GLU A 73 18.98 15.73 16.92
CA GLU A 73 18.58 15.61 18.31
C GLU A 73 19.73 15.25 19.26
N GLU A 74 20.82 14.65 18.79
CA GLU A 74 22.01 14.40 19.61
C GLU A 74 22.61 15.69 20.20
N ARG A 75 22.34 16.84 19.57
CA ARG A 75 22.76 18.17 20.05
C ARG A 75 21.78 18.79 21.05
N LEU A 76 20.61 18.18 21.25
CA LEU A 76 19.57 18.64 22.15
C LEU A 76 19.64 17.85 23.47
N PRO A 77 19.71 18.51 24.63
CA PRO A 77 19.86 17.82 25.92
C PRO A 77 18.67 16.90 26.28
N GLY A 78 17.48 17.15 25.72
CA GLY A 78 16.28 16.35 25.95
C GLY A 78 16.07 15.19 24.96
N SER A 79 16.47 15.35 23.69
CA SER A 79 16.36 14.33 22.61
C SER A 79 15.14 13.38 22.70
N PRO A 80 13.91 13.94 22.68
CA PRO A 80 12.69 13.18 22.97
C PRO A 80 12.43 12.04 21.99
N TYR A 81 12.75 12.20 20.70
CA TYR A 81 12.49 11.18 19.69
C TYR A 81 13.66 10.19 19.56
N TRP A 82 14.91 10.67 19.60
CA TRP A 82 16.10 9.84 19.42
C TRP A 82 16.47 9.00 20.65
N ARG A 83 16.40 9.58 21.86
CA ARG A 83 16.80 8.86 23.09
C ARG A 83 15.61 8.36 23.89
N ALA A 84 14.56 9.17 24.06
CA ALA A 84 13.44 8.76 24.91
C ALA A 84 12.51 7.78 24.17
N GLU A 85 11.93 8.20 23.04
CA GLU A 85 11.01 7.36 22.25
C GLU A 85 11.70 6.11 21.71
N TRP A 86 12.88 6.22 21.07
CA TRP A 86 13.59 5.05 20.54
C TRP A 86 13.89 3.98 21.60
N LYS A 87 14.29 4.42 22.80
CA LYS A 87 14.57 3.53 23.94
C LYS A 87 13.29 2.92 24.49
N ALA A 88 12.19 3.69 24.55
CA ALA A 88 10.88 3.17 24.94
C ALA A 88 10.33 2.15 23.94
N LEU A 89 10.67 2.30 22.65
CA LEU A 89 10.35 1.35 21.58
C LEU A 89 11.32 0.17 21.49
N GLY A 90 12.23 0.00 22.46
CA GLY A 90 13.14 -1.14 22.52
C GLY A 90 14.26 -1.12 21.46
N GLU A 91 14.60 0.06 20.93
CA GLU A 91 15.67 0.26 19.94
C GLU A 91 15.54 -0.60 18.67
N GLY A 92 14.33 -1.05 18.34
CA GLY A 92 14.06 -1.95 17.22
C GLY A 92 14.54 -3.39 17.43
N LYS A 93 14.94 -3.78 18.64
CA LYS A 93 15.40 -5.13 18.98
C LYS A 93 14.26 -6.04 19.43
N ASP A 94 13.21 -5.45 20.00
CA ASP A 94 12.09 -6.21 20.57
C ASP A 94 10.80 -6.02 19.75
N PRO A 95 10.44 -7.01 18.91
CA PRO A 95 9.20 -6.95 18.13
C PRO A 95 7.93 -7.03 18.99
N ALA A 96 8.02 -7.43 20.26
CA ALA A 96 6.89 -7.41 21.18
C ALA A 96 6.55 -5.99 21.67
N ILE A 97 7.53 -5.08 21.66
CA ILE A 97 7.35 -3.68 22.07
C ILE A 97 6.88 -2.84 20.89
N TYR A 98 7.48 -3.03 19.71
CA TYR A 98 7.12 -2.27 18.52
C TYR A 98 7.15 -3.14 17.27
N TRP A 99 5.97 -3.36 16.71
CA TRP A 99 5.82 -3.99 15.41
C TRP A 99 5.71 -2.91 14.32
N PRO A 100 6.65 -2.82 13.37
CA PRO A 100 6.57 -1.80 12.34
C PRO A 100 5.37 -2.10 11.42
N LEU A 101 4.39 -1.20 11.44
CA LEU A 101 3.15 -1.32 10.65
C LEU A 101 3.42 -1.48 9.15
N THR A 102 4.54 -0.94 8.67
CA THR A 102 5.00 -1.06 7.27
C THR A 102 5.24 -2.49 6.83
N HIS A 103 5.55 -3.44 7.74
CA HIS A 103 5.61 -4.84 7.36
C HIS A 103 4.22 -5.39 7.05
N LEU A 104 3.23 -5.12 7.91
CA LEU A 104 1.85 -5.54 7.70
C LEU A 104 1.27 -4.92 6.42
N GLU A 105 1.50 -3.63 6.20
CA GLU A 105 1.07 -2.92 4.98
C GLU A 105 1.71 -3.46 3.69
N GLN A 106 2.88 -4.10 3.76
CA GLN A 106 3.50 -4.78 2.61
C GLN A 106 2.87 -6.14 2.32
N TRP A 107 2.36 -6.84 3.34
CA TRP A 107 1.69 -8.13 3.17
C TRP A 107 0.28 -8.00 2.59
N VAL A 108 -0.44 -6.92 2.92
CA VAL A 108 -1.80 -6.65 2.42
C VAL A 108 -1.91 -6.72 0.88
N PRO A 109 -1.10 -6.00 0.07
CA PRO A 109 -1.20 -6.07 -1.38
C PRO A 109 -0.81 -7.45 -1.93
N LEU A 110 0.07 -8.20 -1.25
CA LEU A 110 0.42 -9.55 -1.65
C LEU A 110 -0.75 -10.52 -1.44
N LEU A 111 -1.43 -10.43 -0.30
CA LEU A 111 -2.61 -11.25 -0.01
C LEU A 111 -3.73 -10.96 -1.02
N PHE A 112 -3.97 -9.68 -1.35
CA PHE A 112 -4.95 -9.33 -2.39
C PHE A 112 -4.57 -9.88 -3.76
N ALA A 113 -3.29 -9.79 -4.16
CA ALA A 113 -2.83 -10.36 -5.41
C ALA A 113 -3.08 -11.87 -5.48
N LEU A 114 -2.83 -12.62 -4.39
CA LEU A 114 -3.09 -14.05 -4.32
C LEU A 114 -4.59 -14.38 -4.45
N VAL A 115 -5.46 -13.63 -3.78
CA VAL A 115 -6.92 -13.84 -3.86
C VAL A 115 -7.43 -13.57 -5.27
N TYR A 116 -6.99 -12.49 -5.92
CA TYR A 116 -7.38 -12.19 -7.29
C TYR A 116 -6.90 -13.26 -8.27
N LEU A 117 -5.64 -13.67 -8.17
CA LEU A 117 -5.08 -14.77 -8.97
C LEU A 117 -5.86 -16.07 -8.78
N GLY A 118 -6.17 -16.44 -7.53
CA GLY A 118 -6.96 -17.63 -7.22
C GLY A 118 -8.35 -17.59 -7.85
N GLY A 119 -9.09 -16.48 -7.66
CA GLY A 119 -10.43 -16.33 -8.22
C GLY A 119 -10.46 -16.32 -9.75
N PHE A 120 -9.46 -15.75 -10.40
CA PHE A 120 -9.34 -15.80 -11.86
C PHE A 120 -9.03 -17.20 -12.38
N ILE A 121 -8.15 -17.94 -11.69
CA ILE A 121 -7.84 -19.34 -12.07
C ILE A 121 -9.08 -20.21 -11.90
N ASP A 122 -9.79 -20.10 -10.78
CA ASP A 122 -11.04 -20.83 -10.53
C ASP A 122 -12.06 -20.58 -11.64
N LEU A 123 -12.26 -19.32 -12.02
CA LEU A 123 -13.16 -18.92 -13.09
C LEU A 123 -12.72 -19.38 -14.49
N MET A 124 -11.42 -19.61 -14.74
CA MET A 124 -10.93 -20.13 -16.02
C MET A 124 -11.05 -21.65 -16.12
N VAL A 125 -11.10 -22.33 -14.98
CA VAL A 125 -11.23 -23.80 -14.89
C VAL A 125 -12.70 -24.23 -14.86
N ALA A 126 -13.58 -23.40 -14.29
CA ALA A 126 -15.04 -23.59 -14.25
C ALA A 126 -15.70 -23.37 -15.62
#